data_AF-A0AA88DCT2-F1
#
_entry.id   AF-A0AA88DCT2-F1
#
_cell.length_a   1.000
_cell.length_b   1.000
_cell.length_c   1.000
_cell.angle_alpha   90.00
_cell.angle_beta   90.00
_cell.angle_gamma   90.00
#
_symmetry.space_group_name_H-M   'P 1'
#
loop_
_entity.id
_entity.type
_entity.pdbx_description
1 polymer ?
#
loop_
_entity_poly.entity_id
_entity_poly.type
_entity_poly.pdbx_seq_one_letter_code
_entity_poly.pdbx_strand_id
1 'polypeptide(L)'
;MASGAQLRPGYYSETCPKAEFIVRDVMKKALLREPRSVASVMRFQFHDCFVEGCDASMLLDDTPNMLGEKLALANINSLRSYEVVDEAKEAVEKACPGVVSCADILIMAARDAVALTGGPDWQVKLGRLDSLTASQELSNEIMPSPRSNASYLIDLFQKYNLSIKDLVALSGSHSIGQGRCFSIMFRLYNQSGTGKADPAIEPCFREKLYKLCPVSVDQNVTGNLDATPRIFDNQYFKDLVSGRGFLNSDQTLFTFAQTRPFVKKFSEDQKGFFEAFVEGMIKMGDLLSGKPGEIRRNCRVANRRPVEKLSES
;
A
#
# COMPACT_ATOMS: atom_id res chain seq x y z
N MET A 1 -14.81 -16.80 -22.86
CA MET A 1 -13.76 -15.87 -22.42
C MET A 1 -14.46 -14.64 -21.87
N ALA A 2 -14.37 -14.36 -20.58
CA ALA A 2 -14.87 -13.08 -20.07
C ALA A 2 -14.00 -11.98 -20.69
N SER A 3 -14.61 -11.12 -21.51
CA SER A 3 -13.96 -9.89 -21.96
C SER A 3 -13.66 -9.07 -20.71
N GLY A 4 -12.43 -9.15 -20.21
CA GLY A 4 -11.98 -8.31 -19.10
C GLY A 4 -12.12 -6.86 -19.54
N ALA A 5 -12.94 -6.09 -18.84
CA ALA A 5 -13.15 -4.69 -19.17
C ALA A 5 -11.80 -3.97 -19.14
N GLN A 6 -11.47 -3.25 -20.22
CA GLN A 6 -10.20 -2.53 -20.31
C GLN A 6 -10.18 -1.40 -19.27
N LEU A 7 -9.18 -1.41 -18.39
CA LEU A 7 -9.00 -0.37 -17.39
C LEU A 7 -8.80 0.98 -18.09
N ARG A 8 -9.58 1.99 -17.71
CA ARG A 8 -9.51 3.33 -18.32
C ARG A 8 -9.86 4.45 -17.34
N PRO A 9 -9.32 5.66 -17.52
CA PRO A 9 -9.83 6.84 -16.83
C PRO A 9 -11.30 7.08 -17.15
N GLY A 10 -12.06 7.61 -16.18
CA GLY A 10 -13.47 7.92 -16.36
C GLY A 10 -14.36 6.69 -16.62
N TYR A 11 -13.95 5.49 -16.18
CA TYR A 11 -14.72 4.25 -16.36
C TYR A 11 -16.18 4.37 -15.88
N TYR A 12 -16.39 5.06 -14.75
CA TYR A 12 -17.72 5.27 -14.14
C TYR A 12 -18.41 6.57 -14.57
N SER A 13 -17.91 7.28 -15.59
CA SER A 13 -18.44 8.59 -16.00
C SER A 13 -19.93 8.60 -16.36
N GLU A 14 -20.46 7.48 -16.84
CA GLU A 14 -21.88 7.33 -17.20
C GLU A 14 -22.72 6.61 -16.14
N THR A 15 -22.10 5.68 -15.39
CA THR A 15 -22.81 4.78 -14.47
C THR A 15 -22.77 5.24 -13.01
N CYS A 16 -21.68 5.89 -12.59
CA CYS A 16 -21.54 6.52 -11.28
C CYS A 16 -20.66 7.78 -11.38
N PRO A 17 -21.16 8.88 -11.99
CA PRO A 17 -20.34 10.05 -12.30
C PRO A 17 -19.70 10.72 -11.08
N LYS A 18 -20.24 10.47 -9.89
CA LYS A 18 -19.76 11.03 -8.61
C LYS A 18 -18.84 10.08 -7.83
N ALA A 19 -18.51 8.90 -8.34
CA ALA A 19 -17.74 7.87 -7.62
C ALA A 19 -16.42 8.43 -7.02
N GLU A 20 -15.55 8.99 -7.86
CA GLU A 20 -14.26 9.55 -7.42
C GLU A 20 -14.42 10.69 -6.40
N PHE A 21 -15.43 11.54 -6.57
CA PHE A 21 -15.71 12.62 -5.62
C PHE A 21 -16.16 12.08 -4.25
N ILE A 22 -17.02 11.06 -4.23
CA ILE A 22 -17.52 10.44 -3.00
C ILE A 22 -16.36 9.78 -2.24
N VAL A 23 -15.51 9.00 -2.92
CA VAL A 23 -14.35 8.36 -2.29
C VAL A 23 -13.40 9.41 -1.71
N ARG A 24 -13.12 10.48 -2.46
CA ARG A 24 -12.28 11.58 -1.98
C ARG A 24 -12.85 12.29 -0.75
N ASP A 25 -14.15 12.52 -0.70
CA ASP A 25 -14.81 13.14 0.46
C ASP A 25 -14.68 12.27 1.71
N VAL A 26 -14.84 10.95 1.58
CA VAL A 26 -14.60 10.00 2.68
C VAL A 26 -13.14 10.03 3.12
N MET A 27 -12.19 10.00 2.18
CA MET A 27 -10.76 10.10 2.49
C MET A 27 -10.39 11.40 3.22
N LYS A 28 -11.00 12.52 2.82
CA LYS A 28 -10.82 13.81 3.50
C LYS A 28 -11.37 13.78 4.93
N LYS A 29 -12.54 13.19 5.16
CA LYS A 29 -13.11 13.03 6.51
C LYS A 29 -12.25 12.11 7.37
N ALA A 30 -11.76 11.01 6.80
CA ALA A 30 -10.84 10.10 7.48
C ALA A 30 -9.54 10.79 7.89
N LEU A 31 -8.93 11.59 6.99
CA LEU A 31 -7.75 12.40 7.28
C LEU A 31 -7.96 13.35 8.46
N LEU A 32 -9.12 14.04 8.49
CA LEU A 32 -9.47 14.97 9.58
C LEU A 32 -9.71 14.24 10.91
N ARG A 33 -10.33 13.06 10.87
CA ARG A 33 -10.57 12.22 12.06
C ARG A 33 -9.27 11.67 12.62
N GLU A 34 -8.41 11.14 11.75
CA GLU A 34 -7.14 10.55 12.13
C GLU A 34 -6.11 10.65 10.99
N PRO A 35 -5.09 11.53 11.09
CA PRO A 35 -4.20 11.81 9.96
C PRO A 35 -3.45 10.60 9.38
N ARG A 36 -3.13 9.58 10.19
CA ARG A 36 -2.42 8.38 9.73
C ARG A 36 -3.32 7.43 8.93
N SER A 37 -4.64 7.57 9.01
CA SER A 37 -5.59 6.68 8.32
C SER A 37 -5.35 6.67 6.80
N VAL A 38 -5.12 7.82 6.18
CA VAL A 38 -4.91 7.89 4.72
C VAL A 38 -3.61 7.22 4.27
N ALA A 39 -2.52 7.33 5.05
CA ALA A 39 -1.29 6.57 4.79
C ALA A 39 -1.54 5.06 4.93
N SER A 40 -2.40 4.67 5.86
CA SER A 40 -2.77 3.26 6.08
C SER A 40 -3.59 2.72 4.90
N VAL A 41 -4.54 3.49 4.39
CA VAL A 41 -5.37 3.13 3.23
C VAL A 41 -4.55 3.12 1.94
N MET A 42 -3.62 4.07 1.76
CA MET A 42 -2.70 4.06 0.61
C MET A 42 -1.89 2.76 0.55
N ARG A 43 -1.46 2.25 1.71
CA ARG A 43 -0.72 0.98 1.81
C ARG A 43 -1.55 -0.22 1.32
N PHE A 44 -2.88 -0.14 1.33
CA PHE A 44 -3.73 -1.21 0.82
C PHE A 44 -3.49 -1.48 -0.66
N GLN A 45 -3.32 -0.46 -1.50
CA GLN A 45 -3.09 -0.73 -2.93
C GLN A 45 -1.85 -1.60 -3.17
N PHE A 46 -0.75 -1.35 -2.45
CA PHE A 46 0.44 -2.20 -2.57
C PHE A 46 0.17 -3.64 -2.10
N HIS A 47 -0.51 -3.80 -0.95
CA HIS A 47 -0.80 -5.11 -0.37
C HIS A 47 -1.80 -5.92 -1.19
N ASP A 48 -2.76 -5.26 -1.82
CA ASP A 48 -3.71 -5.88 -2.75
C ASP A 48 -2.99 -6.27 -4.04
N CYS A 49 -2.42 -5.29 -4.74
CA CYS A 49 -1.92 -5.47 -6.09
C CYS A 49 -0.77 -6.48 -6.22
N PHE A 50 0.00 -6.71 -5.15
CA PHE A 50 1.07 -7.71 -5.17
C PHE A 50 0.54 -9.13 -4.90
N VAL A 51 -0.58 -9.31 -4.20
CA VAL A 51 -1.16 -10.64 -3.99
C VAL A 51 -2.21 -10.90 -5.05
N GLU A 52 -1.80 -11.64 -6.09
CA GLU A 52 -2.68 -11.98 -7.22
C GLU A 52 -3.26 -10.79 -7.99
N GLY A 53 -2.76 -9.56 -7.84
CA GLY A 53 -3.23 -8.39 -8.59
C GLY A 53 -4.25 -7.55 -7.83
N CYS A 54 -4.60 -6.37 -8.36
CA CYS A 54 -5.48 -5.43 -7.68
C CYS A 54 -6.94 -5.90 -7.78
N ASP A 55 -7.38 -6.77 -6.87
CA ASP A 55 -8.68 -7.41 -6.91
C ASP A 55 -9.45 -7.33 -5.58
N ALA A 56 -8.97 -6.52 -4.63
CA ALA A 56 -9.51 -6.35 -3.29
C ALA A 56 -9.64 -7.66 -2.48
N SER A 57 -8.91 -8.71 -2.84
CA SER A 57 -8.82 -9.97 -2.08
C SER A 57 -8.40 -9.71 -0.63
N MET A 58 -7.47 -8.78 -0.41
CA MET A 58 -6.98 -8.40 0.92
C MET A 58 -8.05 -7.85 1.87
N LEU A 59 -9.21 -7.43 1.34
CA LEU A 59 -10.31 -6.87 2.13
C LEU A 59 -11.26 -7.95 2.68
N LEU A 60 -11.23 -9.16 2.11
CA LEU A 60 -12.05 -10.28 2.57
C LEU A 60 -11.69 -10.64 4.03
N ASP A 61 -12.72 -10.77 4.85
CA ASP A 61 -12.61 -11.38 6.18
C ASP A 61 -12.59 -12.90 6.07
N ASP A 62 -12.05 -13.56 7.10
CA ASP A 62 -12.03 -15.01 7.19
C ASP A 62 -13.46 -15.59 7.13
N THR A 63 -13.58 -16.74 6.48
CA THR A 63 -14.77 -17.58 6.51
C THR A 63 -14.41 -18.96 7.05
N PRO A 64 -15.38 -19.81 7.43
CA PRO A 64 -15.08 -21.17 7.91
C PRO A 64 -14.22 -22.02 6.96
N ASN A 65 -14.25 -21.70 5.66
CA ASN A 65 -13.59 -22.49 4.62
C ASN A 65 -12.50 -21.72 3.85
N MET A 66 -12.19 -20.48 4.25
CA MET A 66 -11.20 -19.65 3.57
C MET A 66 -10.62 -18.62 4.54
N LEU A 67 -9.30 -18.67 4.72
CA LEU A 67 -8.56 -17.65 5.45
C LEU A 67 -8.37 -16.41 4.58
N GLY A 68 -8.71 -15.25 5.11
CA GLY A 68 -8.41 -13.95 4.53
C GLY A 68 -6.97 -13.54 4.75
N GLU A 69 -6.55 -12.47 4.08
CA GLU A 69 -5.15 -12.03 4.10
C GLU A 69 -4.82 -11.16 5.31
N LYS A 70 -5.83 -10.69 6.05
CA LYS A 70 -5.64 -9.76 7.19
C LYS A 70 -4.78 -10.36 8.30
N LEU A 71 -4.74 -11.69 8.40
CA LEU A 71 -3.92 -12.43 9.35
C LEU A 71 -2.56 -12.87 8.80
N ALA A 72 -2.21 -12.51 7.55
CA ALA A 72 -0.88 -12.75 7.00
C ALA A 72 0.20 -11.96 7.77
N LEU A 73 1.44 -12.42 7.74
CA LEU A 73 2.58 -11.92 8.52
C LEU A 73 2.83 -10.41 8.31
N ALA A 74 2.63 -9.91 7.09
CA ALA A 74 2.82 -8.50 6.76
C ALA A 74 1.61 -7.59 7.14
N ASN A 75 0.47 -8.22 7.47
CA ASN A 75 -0.85 -7.60 7.62
C ASN A 75 -1.31 -7.57 9.07
N ILE A 76 -1.11 -8.66 9.81
CA ILE A 76 -1.58 -8.83 11.18
C ILE A 76 -0.96 -7.78 12.11
N ASN A 77 -1.82 -7.10 12.88
CA ASN A 77 -1.43 -6.00 13.78
C ASN A 77 -0.63 -4.88 13.06
N SER A 78 -0.84 -4.70 11.75
CA SER A 78 -0.05 -3.83 10.89
C SER A 78 -0.92 -3.00 9.96
N LEU A 79 -1.64 -3.67 9.03
CA LEU A 79 -2.65 -3.04 8.21
C LEU A 79 -3.86 -2.62 9.07
N ARG A 80 -4.43 -1.46 8.74
CA ARG A 80 -5.45 -0.79 9.56
C ARG A 80 -6.23 0.23 8.74
N SER A 81 -7.33 0.74 9.29
CA SER A 81 -8.23 1.69 8.62
C SER A 81 -9.11 1.05 7.55
N TYR A 82 -9.43 -0.24 7.69
CA TYR A 82 -10.35 -0.95 6.79
C TYR A 82 -11.73 -0.29 6.76
N GLU A 83 -12.17 0.26 7.90
CA GLU A 83 -13.42 0.98 8.06
C GLU A 83 -13.53 2.21 7.14
N VAL A 84 -12.42 2.83 6.73
CA VAL A 84 -12.45 3.94 5.76
C VAL A 84 -12.89 3.44 4.38
N VAL A 85 -12.47 2.23 4.00
CA VAL A 85 -12.91 1.60 2.75
C VAL A 85 -14.37 1.16 2.84
N ASP A 86 -14.81 0.68 4.01
CA ASP A 86 -16.22 0.37 4.25
C ASP A 86 -17.11 1.61 4.15
N GLU A 87 -16.70 2.72 4.78
CA GLU A 87 -17.39 4.03 4.71
C GLU A 87 -17.46 4.54 3.25
N ALA A 88 -16.37 4.40 2.49
CA ALA A 88 -16.35 4.77 1.07
C ALA A 88 -17.29 3.87 0.25
N LYS A 89 -17.28 2.57 0.51
CA LYS A 89 -18.14 1.61 -0.16
C LYS A 89 -19.61 1.87 0.13
N GLU A 90 -19.98 2.10 1.37
CA GLU A 90 -21.35 2.42 1.78
C GLU A 90 -21.83 3.71 1.10
N ALA A 91 -21.01 4.76 1.11
CA ALA A 91 -21.35 6.03 0.48
C ALA A 91 -21.55 5.90 -1.04
N VAL A 92 -20.70 5.10 -1.71
CA VAL A 92 -20.83 4.85 -3.15
C VAL A 92 -22.01 3.94 -3.46
N GLU A 93 -22.28 2.88 -2.70
CA GLU A 93 -23.45 2.02 -2.88
C GLU A 93 -24.76 2.80 -2.69
N LYS A 94 -24.80 3.77 -1.77
CA LYS A 94 -25.96 4.64 -1.59
C LYS A 94 -26.23 5.52 -2.82
N ALA A 95 -25.19 5.94 -3.52
CA ALA A 95 -25.30 6.78 -4.71
C ALA A 95 -25.52 5.95 -6.00
N CYS A 96 -24.86 4.81 -6.10
CA CYS A 96 -24.72 3.99 -7.30
C CYS A 96 -24.70 2.49 -6.94
N PRO A 97 -25.86 1.90 -6.57
CA PRO A 97 -25.90 0.53 -6.05
C PRO A 97 -25.32 -0.50 -7.02
N GLY A 98 -24.35 -1.31 -6.57
CA GLY A 98 -23.77 -2.41 -7.34
C GLY A 98 -22.94 -1.99 -8.55
N VAL A 99 -22.43 -0.75 -8.60
CA VAL A 99 -21.68 -0.24 -9.77
C VAL A 99 -20.17 -0.24 -9.57
N VAL A 100 -19.69 0.17 -8.38
CA VAL A 100 -18.26 0.42 -8.15
C VAL A 100 -17.65 -0.70 -7.32
N SER A 101 -16.60 -1.34 -7.81
CA SER A 101 -15.91 -2.42 -7.11
C SER A 101 -15.09 -1.90 -5.92
N CYS A 102 -14.83 -2.78 -4.96
CA CYS A 102 -13.94 -2.48 -3.84
C CYS A 102 -12.49 -2.28 -4.31
N ALA A 103 -12.06 -3.05 -5.32
CA ALA A 103 -10.74 -2.89 -5.95
C ALA A 103 -10.56 -1.46 -6.49
N ASP A 104 -11.54 -0.91 -7.19
CA ASP A 104 -11.46 0.46 -7.69
C ASP A 104 -11.57 1.52 -6.58
N ILE A 105 -12.23 1.23 -5.46
CA ILE A 105 -12.19 2.09 -4.26
C ILE A 105 -10.77 2.17 -3.70
N LEU A 106 -10.03 1.06 -3.62
CA LEU A 106 -8.64 1.08 -3.16
C LEU A 106 -7.75 1.97 -4.04
N ILE A 107 -7.95 1.90 -5.36
CA ILE A 107 -7.18 2.67 -6.35
C ILE A 107 -7.49 4.17 -6.23
N MET A 108 -8.77 4.54 -6.14
CA MET A 108 -9.19 5.93 -5.92
C MET A 108 -8.66 6.47 -4.58
N ALA A 109 -8.81 5.68 -3.51
CA ALA A 109 -8.41 6.07 -2.17
C ALA A 109 -6.89 6.24 -2.03
N ALA A 110 -6.08 5.38 -2.66
CA ALA A 110 -4.64 5.51 -2.65
C ALA A 110 -4.17 6.79 -3.37
N ARG A 111 -4.79 7.14 -4.50
CA ARG A 111 -4.56 8.46 -5.14
C ARG A 111 -4.93 9.59 -4.19
N ASP A 112 -6.11 9.52 -3.57
CA ASP A 112 -6.61 10.60 -2.72
C ASP A 112 -5.77 10.79 -1.46
N ALA A 113 -5.22 9.71 -0.89
CA ALA A 113 -4.29 9.80 0.22
C ALA A 113 -3.06 10.65 -0.12
N VAL A 114 -2.50 10.49 -1.32
CA VAL A 114 -1.35 11.24 -1.81
C VAL A 114 -1.71 12.70 -2.08
N ALA A 115 -2.78 12.94 -2.85
CA ALA A 115 -3.20 14.29 -3.20
C ALA A 115 -3.59 15.12 -1.96
N LEU A 116 -4.31 14.53 -1.00
CA LEU A 116 -4.75 15.22 0.22
C LEU A 116 -3.59 15.51 1.20
N THR A 117 -2.45 14.84 1.05
CA THR A 117 -1.25 15.06 1.87
C THR A 117 -0.18 15.90 1.17
N GLY A 118 -0.51 16.55 0.05
CA GLY A 118 0.37 17.51 -0.64
C GLY A 118 1.18 16.92 -1.81
N GLY A 119 0.97 15.64 -2.12
CA GLY A 119 1.55 14.99 -3.28
C GLY A 119 0.81 15.29 -4.59
N PRO A 120 1.19 14.62 -5.69
CA PRO A 120 0.54 14.79 -6.99
C PRO A 120 -0.89 14.21 -7.01
N ASP A 121 -1.74 14.78 -7.86
CA ASP A 121 -3.01 14.16 -8.30
C ASP A 121 -2.80 13.58 -9.71
N TRP A 122 -3.51 12.51 -10.03
CA TRP A 122 -3.47 11.87 -11.34
C TRP A 122 -4.80 11.19 -11.69
N GLN A 123 -4.98 10.91 -12.97
CA GLN A 123 -6.12 10.15 -13.47
C GLN A 123 -5.89 8.66 -13.22
N VAL A 124 -6.70 8.08 -12.33
CA VAL A 124 -6.69 6.64 -12.08
C VAL A 124 -7.40 5.90 -13.21
N LYS A 125 -6.87 4.74 -13.61
CA LYS A 125 -7.61 3.81 -14.48
C LYS A 125 -8.47 2.92 -13.61
N LEU A 126 -9.75 2.77 -13.97
CA LEU A 126 -10.75 2.01 -13.22
C LEU A 126 -11.42 0.98 -14.15
N GLY A 127 -12.19 0.07 -13.57
CA GLY A 127 -12.86 -1.07 -14.21
C GLY A 127 -12.48 -2.42 -13.63
N ARG A 128 -11.85 -2.48 -12.45
CA ARG A 128 -11.46 -3.73 -11.79
C ARG A 128 -12.69 -4.43 -11.22
N LEU A 129 -12.62 -5.75 -11.14
CA LEU A 129 -13.59 -6.58 -10.43
C LEU A 129 -12.97 -7.09 -9.14
N ASP A 130 -13.83 -7.36 -8.18
CA ASP A 130 -13.47 -7.89 -6.88
C ASP A 130 -13.29 -9.40 -6.92
N SER A 131 -12.25 -9.90 -6.25
CA SER A 131 -11.99 -11.31 -6.08
C SER A 131 -13.08 -12.00 -5.26
N LEU A 132 -13.31 -13.26 -5.59
CA LEU A 132 -14.19 -14.15 -4.84
C LEU A 132 -13.46 -14.86 -3.70
N THR A 133 -12.13 -14.79 -3.67
CA THR A 133 -11.28 -15.52 -2.74
C THR A 133 -10.12 -14.66 -2.24
N ALA A 134 -9.52 -15.06 -1.13
CA ALA A 134 -8.32 -14.48 -0.56
C ALA A 134 -7.27 -15.57 -0.32
N SER A 135 -6.00 -15.19 -0.24
CA SER A 135 -4.92 -16.15 0.04
C SER A 135 -3.92 -15.63 1.07
N GLN A 136 -4.10 -16.03 2.32
CA GLN A 136 -3.14 -15.75 3.40
C GLN A 136 -1.74 -16.29 3.08
N GLU A 137 -1.66 -17.48 2.48
CA GLU A 137 -0.39 -18.14 2.13
C GLU A 137 0.39 -17.35 1.08
N LEU A 138 -0.27 -16.93 -0.01
CA LEU A 138 0.38 -16.11 -1.04
C LEU A 138 0.81 -14.75 -0.48
N SER A 139 -0.01 -14.14 0.38
CA SER A 139 0.35 -12.90 1.08
C SER A 139 1.61 -13.08 1.95
N ASN A 140 1.74 -14.21 2.65
CA ASN A 140 2.95 -14.54 3.42
C ASN A 140 4.20 -14.75 2.55
N GLU A 141 4.04 -15.32 1.36
CA GLU A 141 5.15 -15.59 0.44
C GLU A 141 5.66 -14.33 -0.27
N ILE A 142 4.73 -13.47 -0.72
CA ILE A 142 5.02 -12.36 -1.63
C ILE A 142 5.46 -11.10 -0.87
N MET A 143 4.86 -10.81 0.28
CA MET A 143 5.04 -9.51 0.94
C MET A 143 6.47 -9.34 1.46
N PRO A 144 7.19 -8.27 1.06
CA PRO A 144 8.56 -8.07 1.46
C PRO A 144 8.66 -7.71 2.94
N SER A 145 9.73 -8.20 3.58
CA SER A 145 10.07 -7.86 4.96
C SER A 145 10.67 -6.45 5.04
N PRO A 146 10.43 -5.67 6.12
CA PRO A 146 11.18 -4.44 6.38
C PRO A 146 12.70 -4.67 6.53
N ARG A 147 13.13 -5.93 6.70
CA ARG A 147 14.54 -6.34 6.78
C ARG A 147 15.15 -6.67 5.41
N SER A 148 14.38 -6.72 4.33
CA SER A 148 14.87 -7.08 3.00
C SER A 148 15.97 -6.14 2.51
N ASN A 149 16.87 -6.67 1.68
CA ASN A 149 17.92 -5.89 1.02
C ASN A 149 17.45 -5.42 -0.38
N ALA A 150 18.16 -4.46 -0.96
CA ALA A 150 17.79 -3.90 -2.26
C ALA A 150 17.76 -4.94 -3.40
N SER A 151 18.68 -5.91 -3.42
CA SER A 151 18.67 -6.94 -4.47
C SER A 151 17.39 -7.78 -4.47
N TYR A 152 16.95 -8.23 -3.29
CA TYR A 152 15.69 -8.97 -3.17
C TYR A 152 14.49 -8.11 -3.58
N LEU A 153 14.46 -6.83 -3.17
CA LEU A 153 13.38 -5.92 -3.54
C LEU A 153 13.32 -5.66 -5.05
N ILE A 154 14.48 -5.55 -5.71
CA ILE A 154 14.57 -5.44 -7.17
C ILE A 154 14.00 -6.70 -7.83
N ASP A 155 14.45 -7.89 -7.41
CA ASP A 155 13.98 -9.16 -7.97
C ASP A 155 12.47 -9.32 -7.79
N LEU A 156 11.93 -8.94 -6.62
CA LEU A 156 10.49 -8.97 -6.35
C LEU A 156 9.73 -8.04 -7.30
N PHE A 157 10.12 -6.76 -7.41
CA PHE A 157 9.42 -5.80 -8.25
C PHE A 157 9.49 -6.16 -9.74
N GLN A 158 10.60 -6.74 -10.19
CA GLN A 158 10.76 -7.24 -11.56
C GLN A 158 9.77 -8.35 -11.92
N LYS A 159 9.35 -9.20 -10.96
CA LYS A 159 8.29 -10.21 -11.20
C LYS A 159 6.96 -9.58 -11.59
N TYR A 160 6.71 -8.33 -11.19
CA TYR A 160 5.51 -7.56 -11.52
C TYR A 160 5.75 -6.56 -12.66
N ASN A 161 6.84 -6.73 -13.42
CA ASN A 161 7.27 -5.81 -14.48
C ASN A 161 7.46 -4.35 -14.00
N LEU A 162 7.79 -4.17 -12.72
CA LEU A 162 8.14 -2.88 -12.15
C LEU A 162 9.68 -2.72 -12.15
N SER A 163 10.14 -1.60 -12.72
CA SER A 163 11.57 -1.30 -12.85
C SER A 163 12.20 -0.90 -11.51
N ILE A 164 13.53 -0.81 -11.48
CA ILE A 164 14.28 -0.26 -10.33
C ILE A 164 13.81 1.17 -10.00
N LYS A 165 13.50 1.97 -11.03
CA LYS A 165 12.94 3.32 -10.86
C LYS A 165 11.58 3.26 -10.16
N ASP A 166 10.72 2.32 -10.57
CA ASP A 166 9.40 2.14 -9.96
C ASP A 166 9.52 1.69 -8.49
N LEU A 167 10.42 0.74 -8.18
CA LEU A 167 10.74 0.35 -6.80
C LEU A 167 11.13 1.55 -5.94
N VAL A 168 12.11 2.34 -6.40
CA VAL A 168 12.61 3.48 -5.61
C VAL A 168 11.54 4.56 -5.48
N ALA A 169 10.79 4.85 -6.55
CA ALA A 169 9.71 5.83 -6.51
C ALA A 169 8.59 5.39 -5.56
N LEU A 170 8.06 4.17 -5.70
CA LEU A 170 6.98 3.63 -4.87
C LEU A 170 7.37 3.51 -3.39
N SER A 171 8.65 3.28 -3.09
CA SER A 171 9.16 3.34 -1.71
C SER A 171 9.02 4.73 -1.09
N GLY A 172 8.93 5.79 -1.90
CA GLY A 172 8.59 7.15 -1.48
C GLY A 172 7.21 7.28 -0.81
N SER A 173 6.34 6.27 -0.91
CA SER A 173 5.11 6.19 -0.12
C SER A 173 5.37 6.21 1.40
N HIS A 174 6.58 5.84 1.84
CA HIS A 174 7.02 6.00 3.23
C HIS A 174 7.29 7.44 3.65
N SER A 175 7.04 8.45 2.80
CA SER A 175 7.02 9.87 3.19
C SER A 175 5.84 10.22 4.12
N ILE A 176 4.83 9.36 4.22
CA ILE A 176 3.76 9.51 5.20
C ILE A 176 3.55 8.22 5.99
N GLY A 177 3.01 8.37 7.20
CA GLY A 177 2.68 7.24 8.08
C GLY A 177 3.81 6.85 9.04
N GLN A 178 3.71 5.64 9.57
CA GLN A 178 4.51 5.19 10.71
C GLN A 178 4.80 3.69 10.64
N GLY A 179 5.98 3.32 11.15
CA GLY A 179 6.40 1.93 11.36
C GLY A 179 6.45 1.57 12.84
N ARG A 180 6.35 0.27 13.16
CA ARG A 180 6.48 -0.25 14.52
C ARG A 180 7.95 -0.47 14.89
N CYS A 181 8.28 -0.38 16.18
CA CYS A 181 9.59 -0.77 16.69
C CYS A 181 9.96 -2.20 16.25
N PHE A 182 8.97 -3.11 16.20
CA PHE A 182 9.11 -4.47 15.66
C PHE A 182 9.89 -4.52 14.33
N SER A 183 9.62 -3.57 13.43
CA SER A 183 10.21 -3.53 12.09
C SER A 183 11.68 -3.13 12.08
N ILE A 184 12.20 -2.51 13.15
CA ILE A 184 13.56 -1.94 13.21
C ILE A 184 14.45 -2.56 14.28
N MET A 185 13.93 -3.44 15.16
CA MET A 185 14.70 -4.05 16.24
C MET A 185 15.97 -4.74 15.72
N PHE A 186 15.87 -5.52 14.65
CA PHE A 186 17.05 -6.13 14.04
C PHE A 186 18.03 -5.07 13.54
N ARG A 187 17.55 -4.02 12.86
CA ARG A 187 18.39 -2.92 12.39
C ARG A 187 19.14 -2.20 13.50
N LEU A 188 18.52 -2.00 14.67
CA LEU A 188 19.13 -1.32 15.81
C LEU A 188 20.10 -2.19 16.62
N TYR A 189 19.94 -3.51 16.59
CA TYR A 189 20.63 -4.38 17.56
C TYR A 189 21.38 -5.57 16.95
N ASN A 190 20.99 -6.12 15.80
CA ASN A 190 21.60 -7.35 15.30
C ASN A 190 21.39 -7.66 13.80
N GLN A 191 21.31 -6.66 12.93
CA GLN A 191 20.95 -6.88 11.51
C GLN A 191 21.98 -7.74 10.79
N SER A 192 23.26 -7.56 11.11
CA SER A 192 24.38 -8.29 10.50
C SER A 192 24.83 -9.49 11.34
N GLY A 193 24.08 -9.88 12.38
CA GLY A 193 24.46 -10.97 13.28
C GLY A 193 25.63 -10.64 14.25
N THR A 194 26.06 -9.38 14.30
CA THR A 194 27.23 -8.93 15.07
C THR A 194 26.89 -8.40 16.46
N GLY A 195 25.60 -8.37 16.84
CA GLY A 195 25.12 -7.73 18.08
C GLY A 195 25.28 -6.21 18.09
N LYS A 196 25.46 -5.58 16.92
CA LYS A 196 25.62 -4.13 16.75
C LYS A 196 24.54 -3.54 15.86
N ALA A 197 24.29 -2.25 16.03
CA ALA A 197 23.45 -1.48 15.13
C ALA A 197 24.00 -1.49 13.70
N ASP A 198 23.10 -1.41 12.74
CA ASP A 198 23.42 -1.16 11.33
C ASP A 198 24.31 0.09 11.21
N PRO A 199 25.53 -0.03 10.63
CA PRO A 199 26.46 1.08 10.50
C PRO A 199 25.99 2.15 9.51
N ALA A 200 24.97 1.87 8.70
CA ALA A 200 24.37 2.85 7.79
C ALA A 200 23.42 3.84 8.49
N ILE A 201 23.09 3.64 9.77
CA ILE A 201 22.27 4.58 10.54
C ILE A 201 23.13 5.78 10.97
N GLU A 202 22.69 6.99 10.64
CA GLU A 202 23.31 8.23 11.11
C GLU A 202 23.35 8.26 12.65
N PRO A 203 24.50 8.57 13.29
CA PRO A 203 24.65 8.45 14.74
C PRO A 203 23.60 9.18 15.59
N CYS A 204 23.27 10.43 15.28
CA CYS A 204 22.28 11.18 16.06
C CYS A 204 20.86 10.62 15.88
N PHE A 205 20.53 10.18 14.67
CA PHE A 205 19.28 9.49 14.39
C PHE A 205 19.20 8.14 15.12
N ARG A 206 20.31 7.39 15.18
CA ARG A 206 20.39 6.16 15.98
C ARG A 206 20.07 6.39 17.45
N GLU A 207 20.61 7.45 18.06
CA GLU A 207 20.28 7.79 19.45
C GLU A 207 18.80 8.12 19.66
N LYS A 208 18.16 8.76 18.67
CA LYS A 208 16.70 8.96 18.70
C LYS A 208 15.95 7.64 18.64
N LEU A 209 16.37 6.73 17.76
CA LEU A 209 15.74 5.41 17.62
C LEU A 209 15.95 4.53 18.85
N TYR A 210 17.09 4.61 19.54
CA TYR A 210 17.29 3.91 20.82
C TYR A 210 16.37 4.40 21.93
N LYS A 211 16.07 5.70 21.97
CA LYS A 211 15.09 6.25 22.92
C LYS A 211 13.68 5.81 22.58
N LEU A 212 13.34 5.73 21.30
CA LEU A 212 12.03 5.30 20.83
C LEU A 212 11.80 3.79 21.02
N CYS A 213 12.81 2.98 20.69
CA CYS A 213 12.73 1.52 20.63
C CYS A 213 13.87 0.86 21.44
N PRO A 214 13.95 1.04 22.76
CA PRO A 214 14.90 0.31 23.60
C PRO A 214 14.65 -1.20 23.53
N VAL A 215 15.64 -2.03 23.91
CA VAL A 215 15.54 -3.51 23.84
C VAL A 215 14.29 -4.06 24.54
N SER A 216 13.88 -3.46 25.66
CA SER A 216 12.73 -3.85 26.47
C SER A 216 11.40 -3.22 26.04
N VAL A 217 11.35 -2.47 24.95
CA VAL A 217 10.15 -1.77 24.50
C VAL A 217 9.03 -2.76 24.13
N ASP A 218 7.77 -2.35 24.34
CA ASP A 218 6.67 -2.94 23.59
C ASP A 218 6.88 -2.64 22.10
N GLN A 219 7.10 -3.69 21.31
CA GLN A 219 7.43 -3.54 19.89
C GLN A 219 6.27 -3.02 19.04
N ASN A 220 5.07 -2.83 19.61
CA ASN A 220 3.97 -2.10 18.99
C ASN A 220 4.08 -0.58 19.08
N VAL A 221 5.02 -0.03 19.86
CA VAL A 221 5.37 1.40 19.82
C VAL A 221 5.71 1.79 18.38
N THR A 222 5.25 2.97 17.95
CA THR A 222 5.39 3.43 16.56
C THR A 222 6.25 4.67 16.45
N GLY A 223 6.98 4.76 15.34
CA GLY A 223 7.77 5.90 14.92
C GLY A 223 7.36 6.35 13.52
N ASN A 224 7.60 7.62 13.23
CA ASN A 224 7.39 8.20 11.90
C ASN A 224 8.38 7.59 10.89
N LEU A 225 7.91 7.33 9.66
CA LEU A 225 8.75 6.75 8.61
C LEU A 225 9.73 7.78 8.01
N ASP A 226 9.41 9.08 8.08
CA ASP A 226 10.29 10.17 7.70
C ASP A 226 10.15 11.39 8.66
N ALA A 227 10.84 12.49 8.34
CA ALA A 227 10.81 13.72 9.13
C ALA A 227 9.55 14.59 8.95
N THR A 228 8.74 14.39 7.90
CA THR A 228 7.51 15.14 7.59
C THR A 228 6.31 14.19 7.42
N PRO A 229 5.97 13.36 8.41
CA PRO A 229 5.15 12.13 8.27
C PRO A 229 3.67 12.32 7.88
N ARG A 230 3.25 13.57 7.66
CA ARG A 230 1.89 13.97 7.26
C ARG A 230 1.86 14.73 5.93
N ILE A 231 3.03 14.96 5.34
CA ILE A 231 3.19 15.66 4.07
C ILE A 231 3.86 14.68 3.11
N PHE A 232 3.21 14.39 1.99
CA PHE A 232 3.78 13.57 0.95
C PHE A 232 4.73 14.43 0.11
N ASP A 233 6.03 14.32 0.37
CA ASP A 233 7.07 15.10 -0.29
C ASP A 233 8.33 14.26 -0.52
N ASN A 234 9.45 14.88 -0.90
CA ASN A 234 10.69 14.16 -1.13
C ASN A 234 11.60 14.05 0.12
N GLN A 235 11.11 14.41 1.31
CA GLN A 235 11.86 14.33 2.56
C GLN A 235 12.29 12.90 2.88
N TYR A 236 11.47 11.91 2.56
CA TYR A 236 11.85 10.49 2.58
C TYR A 236 13.22 10.24 1.94
N PHE A 237 13.44 10.72 0.70
CA PHE A 237 14.71 10.51 -0.01
C PHE A 237 15.85 11.33 0.58
N LYS A 238 15.59 12.55 1.06
CA LYS A 238 16.58 13.37 1.78
C LYS A 238 17.05 12.68 3.07
N ASP A 239 16.14 12.00 3.76
CA ASP A 239 16.45 11.21 4.93
C ASP A 239 17.32 10.01 4.58
N LEU A 240 17.03 9.28 3.48
CA LEU A 240 17.89 8.18 3.04
C LEU A 240 19.31 8.64 2.71
N VAL A 241 19.46 9.75 1.99
CA VAL A 241 20.77 10.34 1.66
C VAL A 241 21.54 10.71 2.93
N SER A 242 20.81 11.12 3.98
CA SER A 242 21.37 11.49 5.28
C SER A 242 21.59 10.31 6.22
N GLY A 243 21.38 9.05 5.79
CA GLY A 243 21.49 7.87 6.66
C GLY A 243 20.35 7.73 7.69
N ARG A 244 19.21 8.38 7.43
CA ARG A 244 18.06 8.49 8.34
C ARG A 244 16.81 7.74 7.86
N GLY A 245 16.93 6.80 6.93
CA GLY A 245 15.82 5.89 6.61
C GLY A 245 15.38 5.13 7.84
N PHE A 246 14.08 4.85 8.02
CA PHE A 246 13.55 4.18 9.21
C PHE A 246 13.69 2.65 9.12
N LEU A 247 13.38 2.04 7.99
CA LEU A 247 13.51 0.59 7.76
C LEU A 247 14.85 0.24 7.11
N ASN A 248 15.26 -1.04 7.22
CA ASN A 248 16.42 -1.52 6.44
C ASN A 248 16.09 -1.52 4.94
N SER A 249 14.87 -1.93 4.58
CA SER A 249 14.34 -1.88 3.21
C SER A 249 14.36 -0.48 2.59
N ASP A 250 14.36 0.58 3.42
CA ASP A 250 14.48 1.95 2.94
C ASP A 250 15.96 2.32 2.76
N GLN A 251 16.75 2.19 3.83
CA GLN A 251 18.15 2.64 3.81
C GLN A 251 19.00 1.86 2.80
N THR A 252 18.65 0.60 2.53
CA THR A 252 19.31 -0.22 1.51
C THR A 252 19.19 0.37 0.09
N LEU A 253 18.14 1.13 -0.20
CA LEU A 253 17.98 1.78 -1.51
C LEU A 253 19.06 2.83 -1.77
N PHE A 254 19.54 3.50 -0.72
CA PHE A 254 20.65 4.44 -0.86
C PHE A 254 22.01 3.75 -0.81
N THR A 255 22.17 2.71 0.01
CA THR A 255 23.46 2.03 0.15
C THR A 255 23.75 1.09 -1.02
N PHE A 256 22.75 0.63 -1.78
CA PHE A 256 22.92 -0.24 -2.93
C PHE A 256 23.16 0.54 -4.24
N ALA A 257 24.14 0.11 -5.04
CA ALA A 257 24.66 0.90 -6.16
C ALA A 257 23.63 1.14 -7.29
N GLN A 258 22.76 0.19 -7.59
CA GLN A 258 21.80 0.30 -8.71
C GLN A 258 20.61 1.23 -8.39
N THR A 259 20.21 1.32 -7.13
CA THR A 259 19.08 2.15 -6.66
C THR A 259 19.51 3.55 -6.25
N ARG A 260 20.76 3.70 -5.77
CA ARG A 260 21.31 4.96 -5.25
C ARG A 260 21.16 6.17 -6.19
N PRO A 261 21.37 6.07 -7.52
CA PRO A 261 21.19 7.21 -8.42
C PRO A 261 19.77 7.77 -8.41
N PHE A 262 18.75 6.91 -8.32
CA PHE A 262 17.36 7.33 -8.24
C PHE A 262 17.04 8.00 -6.90
N VAL A 263 17.55 7.46 -5.79
CA VAL A 263 17.39 8.07 -4.45
C VAL A 263 17.98 9.48 -4.43
N LYS A 264 19.20 9.66 -4.96
CA LYS A 264 19.82 10.99 -5.06
C LYS A 264 18.98 11.94 -5.90
N LYS A 265 18.60 11.50 -7.11
CA LYS A 265 17.75 12.30 -8.01
C LYS A 265 16.47 12.76 -7.30
N PHE A 266 15.73 11.85 -6.67
CA PHE A 266 14.47 12.19 -6.01
C PHE A 266 14.65 13.06 -4.77
N SER A 267 15.79 12.96 -4.06
CA SER A 267 16.10 13.85 -2.93
C SER A 267 16.33 15.31 -3.35
N GLU A 268 16.82 15.53 -4.57
CA GLU A 268 17.13 16.85 -5.14
C GLU A 268 15.96 17.42 -5.95
N ASP A 269 15.16 16.56 -6.58
CA ASP A 269 14.08 16.91 -7.51
C ASP A 269 12.75 16.27 -7.09
N GLN A 270 11.95 17.02 -6.33
CA GLN A 270 10.62 16.59 -5.91
C GLN A 270 9.66 16.40 -7.10
N LYS A 271 9.79 17.22 -8.14
CA LYS A 271 8.92 17.09 -9.33
C LYS A 271 9.22 15.78 -10.04
N GLY A 272 10.50 15.47 -10.25
CA GLY A 272 10.93 14.19 -10.84
C GLY A 272 10.54 12.99 -9.98
N PHE A 273 10.54 13.12 -8.64
CA PHE A 273 9.96 12.10 -7.75
C PHE A 273 8.47 11.91 -8.02
N PHE A 274 7.67 12.98 -7.98
CA PHE A 274 6.23 12.91 -8.16
C PHE A 274 5.84 12.30 -9.52
N GLU A 275 6.52 12.69 -10.60
CA GLU A 275 6.30 12.10 -11.93
C GLU A 275 6.57 10.59 -11.94
N ALA A 276 7.69 10.15 -11.35
CA ALA A 276 8.03 8.73 -11.26
C ALA A 276 7.10 7.95 -10.33
N PHE A 277 6.62 8.58 -9.25
CA PHE A 277 5.67 7.98 -8.32
C PHE A 277 4.32 7.73 -8.98
N VAL A 278 3.79 8.71 -9.73
CA VAL A 278 2.54 8.55 -10.50
C VAL A 278 2.68 7.44 -11.53
N GLU A 279 3.80 7.40 -12.28
CA GLU A 279 4.08 6.32 -13.23
C GLU A 279 4.07 4.94 -12.56
N GLY A 280 4.75 4.81 -11.41
CA GLY A 280 4.79 3.58 -10.62
C GLY A 280 3.42 3.17 -10.08
N MET A 281 2.63 4.12 -9.55
CA MET A 281 1.30 3.85 -9.01
C MET A 281 0.31 3.40 -10.09
N ILE A 282 0.41 3.96 -11.30
CA ILE A 282 -0.40 3.52 -12.45
C ILE A 282 0.00 2.10 -12.87
N LYS A 283 1.31 1.81 -13.02
CA LYS A 283 1.77 0.46 -13.36
C LYS A 283 1.39 -0.58 -12.32
N MET A 284 1.54 -0.27 -11.04
CA MET A 284 1.13 -1.15 -9.95
C MET A 284 -0.38 -1.35 -9.96
N GLY A 285 -1.16 -0.29 -10.21
CA GLY A 285 -2.61 -0.40 -10.39
C GLY A 285 -3.05 -1.23 -11.60
N ASP A 286 -2.22 -1.34 -12.64
CA ASP A 286 -2.51 -2.12 -13.84
C ASP A 286 -2.31 -3.64 -13.65
N LEU A 287 -1.84 -4.08 -12.47
CA LEU A 287 -1.75 -5.49 -12.11
C LEU A 287 -3.17 -6.08 -11.93
N LEU A 288 -3.55 -6.99 -12.82
CA LEU A 288 -4.85 -7.66 -12.80
C LEU A 288 -4.69 -9.13 -12.41
N SER A 289 -5.64 -9.67 -11.66
CA SER A 289 -5.63 -11.10 -11.29
C SER A 289 -5.88 -12.04 -12.45
N GLY A 290 -6.53 -11.56 -13.51
CA GLY A 290 -6.98 -12.39 -14.63
C GLY A 290 -8.05 -13.42 -14.23
N LYS A 291 -8.50 -13.42 -12.97
CA LYS A 291 -9.53 -14.32 -12.45
C LYS A 291 -10.93 -13.71 -12.65
N PRO A 292 -11.97 -14.54 -12.72
CA PRO A 292 -13.34 -14.05 -12.63
C PRO A 292 -13.57 -13.32 -11.31
N GLY A 293 -14.26 -12.19 -11.36
CA GLY A 293 -14.60 -11.39 -10.18
C GLY A 293 -16.04 -10.89 -10.22
N GLU A 294 -16.40 -10.07 -9.24
CA GLU A 294 -17.72 -9.46 -9.09
C GLU A 294 -17.64 -7.99 -8.67
N ILE A 295 -18.80 -7.33 -8.50
CA ILE A 295 -18.87 -6.05 -7.79
C ILE A 295 -19.48 -6.37 -6.42
N ARG A 296 -18.64 -6.44 -5.39
CA ARG A 296 -19.11 -6.73 -4.02
C ARG A 296 -19.94 -5.58 -3.50
N ARG A 297 -21.01 -5.85 -2.74
CA ARG A 297 -21.78 -4.81 -2.04
C ARG A 297 -21.17 -4.46 -0.68
N ASN A 298 -20.43 -5.39 -0.09
CA ASN A 298 -19.67 -5.21 1.13
C ASN A 298 -18.23 -5.71 0.88
N CYS A 299 -17.23 -4.85 1.08
CA CYS A 299 -15.84 -5.19 0.76
C CYS A 299 -15.22 -6.27 1.64
N ARG A 300 -15.93 -6.74 2.67
CA ARG A 300 -15.44 -7.77 3.59
C ARG A 300 -15.86 -9.18 3.23
N VAL A 301 -16.86 -9.33 2.35
CA VAL A 301 -17.42 -10.65 2.01
C VAL A 301 -17.76 -10.73 0.53
N ALA A 302 -17.52 -11.89 -0.08
CA ALA A 302 -18.07 -12.16 -1.41
C ALA A 302 -19.60 -12.11 -1.36
N ASN A 303 -20.24 -11.68 -2.45
CA ASN A 303 -21.69 -11.68 -2.52
C ASN A 303 -22.20 -13.13 -2.46
N ARG A 304 -23.36 -13.32 -1.82
CA ARG A 304 -24.04 -14.62 -1.88
C ARG A 304 -24.50 -14.87 -3.31
N ARG A 305 -24.01 -15.94 -3.94
CA ARG A 305 -24.66 -16.46 -5.14
C ARG A 305 -26.05 -16.95 -4.72
N PRO A 306 -27.14 -16.55 -5.41
CA PRO A 306 -28.41 -17.23 -5.23
C PRO A 306 -28.15 -18.72 -5.37
N VAL A 307 -28.61 -19.51 -4.40
CA VAL A 307 -28.78 -20.94 -4.63
C VAL A 307 -29.84 -21.00 -5.72
N GLU A 308 -29.44 -21.12 -6.99
CA GLU A 308 -30.36 -21.59 -8.01
C GLU A 308 -30.94 -22.87 -7.43
N LYS A 309 -32.25 -22.84 -7.21
CA LYS A 309 -32.99 -24.01 -6.77
C LYS A 309 -32.61 -25.12 -7.74
N LEU A 310 -31.87 -26.12 -7.25
CA LEU A 310 -31.96 -27.47 -7.75
C LEU A 310 -33.39 -27.94 -7.43
N SER A 311 -34.35 -27.45 -8.22
CA SER A 311 -35.71 -27.96 -8.28
C SER A 311 -36.08 -28.07 -9.75
N GLU A 312 -36.16 -29.33 -10.18
CA GLU A 312 -37.00 -29.85 -11.26
C GLU A 312 -36.46 -29.70 -12.70
N SER A 313 -35.74 -30.74 -13.16
CA SER A 313 -36.27 -31.74 -14.12
C SER A 313 -35.36 -32.96 -14.16
#